data_AF-A0A8H5UAY7-F1
#
_entry.id   AF-A0A8H5UAY7-F1
#
_cell.length_a   1.000
_cell.length_b   1.000
_cell.length_c   1.000
_cell.angle_alpha   90.00
_cell.angle_beta   90.00
_cell.angle_gamma   90.00
#
_symmetry.space_group_name_H-M   'P 1'
#
loop_
_entity.id
_entity.type
_entity.pdbx_description
1 polymer ?
#
loop_
_entity_poly.entity_id
_entity_poly.type
_entity_poly.pdbx_seq_one_letter_code
_entity_poly.pdbx_strand_id
1 'polypeptide(L)'
;MSSSEGEKGEKQSGGMLSNGSIELGRQEGVDDGEVFQKIPGKVDFRTVGWIQASVIFLKVIFATGVLTIPSAMFVLGALPGAINVLGWQGLNTYCAIVQGNFRNRHAGCHSIADMANVVGAVISEVVGVLFLVTYAIVGASGIFGTSVALNVLSNHAICTNWFMLVATIAVLILASVRKFENIAWLTWAGFLTVYVAVFIVVVGVTTLDRPAAAPQTGDYEFGYHVIGHPTFVAAITSVSTIFCSGAGTSAFLPVISEMRRPRDYNKAVYLCMGIVTASYLTFSLVVYKYCGQWVASPSLGSAGPTIKKVAYGIGLTGLLVSACLYVHVAAKYLFVRLLRHSEHFQKNTVVHWAVWLGCTTAMSAVSFLLASGIPIFNYLLALAGSLTFSPLALGLPGYLWIYDHQHYRKGKMWQVVVYYLNWLMIALSVFLTIGGTYGVIQNIIDAYSQGLIGGAFSCENNDR
;
A
#
# COMPACT_ATOMS: atom_id res chain seq x y z
N MET A 1 -63.40 32.30 -32.79
CA MET A 1 -63.72 31.18 -33.72
C MET A 1 -62.41 30.78 -34.38
N SER A 2 -61.95 29.53 -34.28
CA SER A 2 -62.47 28.33 -34.98
C SER A 2 -62.53 28.56 -36.50
N SER A 3 -62.00 27.69 -37.37
CA SER A 3 -61.38 26.36 -37.22
C SER A 3 -60.55 26.08 -38.50
N SER A 4 -59.40 25.40 -38.41
CA SER A 4 -59.17 23.99 -38.82
C SER A 4 -58.84 23.76 -40.31
N GLU A 5 -57.90 22.83 -40.55
CA GLU A 5 -57.58 22.07 -41.79
C GLU A 5 -57.25 22.86 -43.10
N GLY A 6 -56.37 22.37 -43.99
CA GLY A 6 -55.49 21.20 -43.95
C GLY A 6 -55.23 20.60 -45.34
N GLU A 7 -53.95 20.34 -45.67
CA GLU A 7 -53.50 19.40 -46.75
C GLU A 7 -53.83 19.78 -48.24
N LYS A 8 -53.17 19.30 -49.30
CA LYS A 8 -51.98 18.42 -49.50
C LYS A 8 -51.41 18.58 -50.93
N GLY A 9 -50.18 18.11 -51.15
CA GLY A 9 -49.67 17.62 -52.46
C GLY A 9 -48.35 18.26 -52.95
N GLU A 10 -47.38 17.54 -53.51
CA GLU A 10 -47.15 16.08 -53.55
C GLU A 10 -45.69 15.76 -53.98
N LYS A 11 -45.06 14.69 -53.45
CA LYS A 11 -44.09 13.74 -54.08
C LYS A 11 -42.86 14.23 -54.94
N GLN A 12 -41.71 13.56 -55.02
CA GLN A 12 -41.07 12.44 -54.29
C GLN A 12 -39.59 12.27 -54.75
N SER A 13 -38.86 11.28 -54.19
CA SER A 13 -37.51 10.80 -54.57
C SER A 13 -36.35 11.70 -54.10
N GLY A 14 -35.35 11.26 -53.32
CA GLY A 14 -34.88 9.92 -52.91
C GLY A 14 -33.35 9.90 -53.09
N GLY A 15 -32.47 9.54 -52.16
CA GLY A 15 -32.50 8.90 -50.85
C GLY A 15 -31.06 8.43 -50.53
N MET A 16 -30.83 7.85 -49.33
CA MET A 16 -29.53 7.33 -48.85
C MET A 16 -28.49 8.44 -48.48
N LEU A 17 -27.72 8.40 -47.38
CA LEU A 17 -27.72 7.56 -46.17
C LEU A 17 -26.98 8.28 -45.00
N SER A 18 -27.51 8.25 -43.76
CA SER A 18 -26.69 8.31 -42.52
C SER A 18 -27.50 7.78 -41.33
N ASN A 19 -26.95 6.82 -40.59
CA ASN A 19 -27.67 6.08 -39.54
C ASN A 19 -27.85 6.91 -38.26
N GLY A 20 -29.09 7.02 -37.80
CA GLY A 20 -29.41 7.57 -36.48
C GLY A 20 -29.32 6.54 -35.36
N SER A 21 -29.14 7.07 -34.14
CA SER A 21 -29.61 6.50 -32.86
C SER A 21 -29.25 5.03 -32.52
N ILE A 22 -28.11 4.82 -31.85
CA ILE A 22 -27.89 3.68 -30.95
C ILE A 22 -27.19 4.19 -29.66
N GLU A 23 -27.62 3.68 -28.49
CA GLU A 23 -27.05 3.89 -27.14
C GLU A 23 -27.11 5.31 -26.52
N LEU A 24 -28.30 5.71 -26.05
CA LEU A 24 -28.45 6.78 -25.03
C LEU A 24 -29.18 6.34 -23.74
N GLY A 25 -29.55 5.06 -23.62
CA GLY A 25 -30.44 4.54 -22.57
C GLY A 25 -29.83 3.53 -21.58
N ARG A 26 -28.54 3.62 -21.24
CA ARG A 26 -27.89 2.62 -20.34
C ARG A 26 -26.86 3.17 -19.33
N GLN A 27 -26.96 4.44 -18.95
CA GLN A 27 -26.11 5.04 -17.89
C GLN A 27 -26.84 5.49 -16.62
N GLU A 28 -28.18 5.53 -16.60
CA GLU A 28 -29.01 6.06 -15.49
C GLU A 28 -29.03 5.20 -14.20
N GLY A 29 -28.02 4.35 -13.97
CA GLY A 29 -27.89 3.52 -12.77
C GLY A 29 -26.45 3.25 -12.34
N VAL A 30 -25.49 4.07 -12.79
CA VAL A 30 -24.05 3.90 -12.51
C VAL A 30 -23.51 4.97 -11.54
N ASP A 31 -24.21 6.09 -11.38
CA ASP A 31 -23.76 7.25 -10.58
C ASP A 31 -24.55 7.48 -9.28
N ASP A 32 -25.63 6.73 -9.03
CA ASP A 32 -26.34 6.79 -7.76
C ASP A 32 -25.48 6.28 -6.60
N GLY A 33 -25.28 7.13 -5.59
CA GLY A 33 -24.42 6.84 -4.43
C GLY A 33 -22.92 7.02 -4.66
N GLU A 34 -22.48 7.54 -5.80
CA GLU A 34 -21.08 7.83 -6.09
C GLU A 34 -20.72 9.30 -5.72
N VAL A 35 -19.58 9.51 -5.03
CA VAL A 35 -19.14 10.86 -4.59
C VAL A 35 -18.78 11.78 -5.77
N PHE A 36 -18.39 11.20 -6.90
CA PHE A 36 -18.00 11.91 -8.12
C PHE A 36 -18.96 11.53 -9.27
N GLN A 37 -20.14 12.13 -9.27
CA GLN A 37 -21.14 11.97 -10.33
C GLN A 37 -20.77 12.80 -11.57
N LYS A 38 -21.08 12.27 -12.76
CA LYS A 38 -20.93 12.99 -14.03
C LYS A 38 -22.09 13.96 -14.27
N ILE A 39 -22.02 15.10 -13.60
CA ILE A 39 -22.99 16.19 -13.73
C ILE A 39 -22.57 17.10 -14.91
N PRO A 40 -23.40 17.27 -15.96
CA PRO A 40 -23.13 18.18 -17.06
C PRO A 40 -22.82 19.60 -16.56
N GLY A 41 -21.74 20.21 -17.06
CA GLY A 41 -21.30 21.56 -16.66
C GLY A 41 -20.51 21.65 -15.35
N LYS A 42 -20.20 20.52 -14.68
CA LYS A 42 -19.24 20.47 -13.55
C LYS A 42 -17.93 19.78 -13.97
N VAL A 43 -16.88 19.95 -13.16
CA VAL A 43 -15.58 19.31 -13.37
C VAL A 43 -15.72 17.79 -13.25
N ASP A 44 -15.32 17.04 -14.28
CA ASP A 44 -15.29 15.57 -14.24
C ASP A 44 -14.06 15.11 -13.46
N PHE A 45 -14.27 14.47 -12.31
CA PHE A 45 -13.20 13.90 -11.48
C PHE A 45 -12.83 12.46 -11.87
N ARG A 46 -13.60 11.80 -12.74
CA ARG A 46 -13.35 10.41 -13.19
C ARG A 46 -12.44 10.38 -14.41
N THR A 47 -11.23 10.90 -14.27
CA THR A 47 -10.28 11.07 -15.38
C THR A 47 -9.32 9.89 -15.57
N VAL A 48 -9.22 8.96 -14.62
CA VAL A 48 -8.17 7.92 -14.56
C VAL A 48 -8.50 6.71 -15.44
N GLY A 49 -7.59 6.33 -16.34
CA GLY A 49 -7.66 5.09 -17.12
C GLY A 49 -7.11 3.88 -16.34
N TRP A 50 -7.48 2.65 -16.73
CA TRP A 50 -7.09 1.44 -15.99
C TRP A 50 -5.56 1.22 -15.94
N ILE A 51 -4.82 1.59 -17.00
CA ILE A 51 -3.34 1.55 -16.99
C ILE A 51 -2.77 2.55 -15.97
N GLN A 52 -3.32 3.76 -15.92
CA GLN A 52 -2.90 4.78 -14.94
C GLN A 52 -3.22 4.31 -13.51
N ALA A 53 -4.40 3.73 -13.27
CA ALA A 53 -4.74 3.11 -12.00
C ALA A 53 -3.76 1.98 -11.63
N SER A 54 -3.33 1.16 -12.59
CA SER A 54 -2.31 0.11 -12.38
C SER A 54 -0.99 0.68 -11.86
N VAL A 55 -0.57 1.85 -12.36
CA VAL A 55 0.68 2.51 -11.95
C VAL A 55 0.52 3.18 -10.58
N ILE A 56 -0.65 3.75 -10.27
CA ILE A 56 -0.95 4.24 -8.92
C ILE A 56 -0.93 3.08 -7.92
N PHE A 57 -1.53 1.93 -8.25
CA PHE A 57 -1.47 0.71 -7.43
C PHE A 57 -0.04 0.21 -7.27
N LEU A 58 0.76 0.20 -8.35
CA LEU A 58 2.18 -0.12 -8.29
C LEU A 58 2.90 0.80 -7.32
N LYS A 59 2.64 2.11 -7.31
CA LYS A 59 3.29 3.01 -6.33
C LYS A 59 2.86 2.73 -4.88
N VAL A 60 1.57 2.44 -4.66
CA VAL A 60 1.01 2.18 -3.33
C VAL A 60 1.59 0.91 -2.70
N ILE A 61 1.80 -0.14 -3.50
CA ILE A 61 2.34 -1.42 -3.07
C ILE A 61 3.88 -1.46 -3.14
N PHE A 62 4.47 -1.10 -4.28
CA PHE A 62 5.93 -1.06 -4.51
C PHE A 62 6.54 0.17 -3.82
N ALA A 63 6.63 0.06 -2.50
CA ALA A 63 7.08 1.08 -1.57
C ALA A 63 8.16 0.50 -0.65
N THR A 64 7.99 0.61 0.67
CA THR A 64 8.93 0.13 1.67
C THR A 64 8.99 -1.40 1.79
N GLY A 65 7.91 -2.10 1.44
CA GLY A 65 7.79 -3.57 1.55
C GLY A 65 8.93 -4.35 0.90
N VAL A 66 9.23 -4.08 -0.38
CA VAL A 66 10.26 -4.81 -1.16
C VAL A 66 11.65 -4.79 -0.51
N LEU A 67 11.94 -3.77 0.29
CA LEU A 67 13.24 -3.54 0.91
C LEU A 67 13.50 -4.44 2.12
N THR A 68 12.49 -5.16 2.60
CA THR A 68 12.57 -6.03 3.78
C THR A 68 12.64 -7.52 3.43
N ILE A 69 11.99 -7.92 2.34
CA ILE A 69 11.85 -9.32 1.91
C ILE A 69 13.20 -10.05 1.78
N PRO A 70 14.30 -9.46 1.25
CA PRO A 70 15.59 -10.15 1.19
C PRO A 70 16.12 -10.57 2.57
N SER A 71 15.88 -9.77 3.61
CA SER A 71 16.29 -10.12 4.99
C SER A 71 15.38 -11.20 5.59
N ALA A 72 14.10 -11.25 5.21
CA ALA A 72 13.19 -12.33 5.58
C ALA A 72 13.56 -13.67 4.92
N MET A 73 14.18 -13.65 3.74
CA MET A 73 14.75 -14.86 3.10
C MET A 73 15.91 -15.45 3.91
N PHE A 74 16.69 -14.63 4.65
CA PHE A 74 17.71 -15.13 5.57
C PHE A 74 17.12 -15.77 6.83
N VAL A 75 15.91 -15.39 7.26
CA VAL A 75 15.28 -16.02 8.44
C VAL A 75 14.57 -17.31 8.06
N LEU A 76 13.88 -17.33 6.91
CA LEU A 76 13.06 -18.45 6.46
C LEU A 76 13.80 -19.46 5.56
N GLY A 77 14.94 -19.06 4.99
CA GLY A 77 15.60 -19.73 3.87
C GLY A 77 14.97 -19.39 2.53
N ALA A 78 15.75 -19.59 1.46
CA ALA A 78 15.35 -19.22 0.10
C ALA A 78 14.03 -19.86 -0.37
N LEU A 79 13.81 -21.15 -0.08
CA LEU A 79 12.63 -21.88 -0.53
C LEU A 79 11.37 -21.54 0.31
N PRO A 80 11.36 -21.63 1.66
CA PRO A 80 10.19 -21.24 2.44
C PRO A 80 9.87 -19.75 2.33
N GLY A 81 10.88 -18.88 2.17
CA GLY A 81 10.70 -17.47 1.89
C GLY A 81 10.06 -17.20 0.51
N ALA A 82 10.51 -17.88 -0.54
CA ALA A 82 9.88 -17.79 -1.88
C ALA A 82 8.41 -18.25 -1.88
N ILE A 83 8.11 -19.35 -1.18
CA ILE A 83 6.74 -19.84 -1.00
C ILE A 83 5.89 -18.82 -0.25
N ASN A 84 6.43 -18.17 0.79
CA ASN A 84 5.73 -17.10 1.51
C ASN A 84 5.46 -15.89 0.60
N VAL A 85 6.43 -15.43 -0.20
CA VAL A 85 6.21 -14.33 -1.16
C VAL A 85 5.09 -14.68 -2.14
N LEU A 86 5.14 -15.86 -2.77
CA LEU A 86 4.11 -16.27 -3.73
C LEU A 86 2.72 -16.43 -3.06
N GLY A 87 2.66 -17.06 -1.89
CA GLY A 87 1.42 -17.31 -1.14
C GLY A 87 0.76 -16.01 -0.69
N TRP A 88 1.51 -15.13 -0.02
CA TRP A 88 0.97 -13.86 0.47
C TRP A 88 0.61 -12.90 -0.66
N GLN A 89 1.40 -12.84 -1.74
CA GLN A 89 1.03 -12.01 -2.89
C GLN A 89 -0.21 -12.54 -3.62
N GLY A 90 -0.38 -13.87 -3.70
CA GLY A 90 -1.62 -14.49 -4.19
C GLY A 90 -2.84 -14.13 -3.34
N LEU A 91 -2.72 -14.26 -2.00
CA LEU A 91 -3.80 -13.90 -1.07
C LEU A 91 -4.12 -12.40 -1.08
N ASN A 92 -3.09 -11.52 -1.08
CA ASN A 92 -3.26 -10.08 -1.20
C ASN A 92 -3.96 -9.69 -2.52
N THR A 93 -3.60 -10.34 -3.62
CA THR A 93 -4.28 -10.15 -4.92
C THR A 93 -5.75 -10.58 -4.86
N TYR A 94 -6.04 -11.74 -4.27
CA TYR A 94 -7.42 -12.20 -4.06
C TYR A 94 -8.21 -11.19 -3.23
N CYS A 95 -7.66 -10.73 -2.10
CA CYS A 95 -8.29 -9.75 -1.22
C CYS A 95 -8.55 -8.40 -1.92
N ALA A 96 -7.65 -7.94 -2.79
CA ALA A 96 -7.85 -6.74 -3.60
C ALA A 96 -9.04 -6.90 -4.58
N ILE A 97 -9.15 -8.06 -5.25
CA ILE A 97 -10.26 -8.38 -6.16
C ILE A 97 -11.58 -8.48 -5.39
N VAL A 98 -11.58 -9.11 -4.20
CA VAL A 98 -12.76 -9.18 -3.33
C VAL A 98 -13.25 -7.80 -2.94
N GLN A 99 -12.37 -6.91 -2.46
CA GLN A 99 -12.74 -5.53 -2.10
C GLN A 99 -13.35 -4.76 -3.27
N GLY A 100 -12.74 -4.80 -4.46
CA GLY A 100 -13.29 -4.12 -5.64
C GLY A 100 -14.61 -4.72 -6.13
N ASN A 101 -14.77 -6.05 -6.07
CA ASN A 101 -16.03 -6.71 -6.40
C ASN A 101 -17.12 -6.45 -5.35
N PHE A 102 -16.76 -6.23 -4.08
CA PHE A 102 -17.70 -5.78 -3.04
C PHE A 102 -18.14 -4.33 -3.31
N ARG A 103 -17.20 -3.42 -3.60
CA ARG A 103 -17.48 -2.03 -4.02
C ARG A 103 -18.46 -1.98 -5.19
N ASN A 104 -18.20 -2.76 -6.23
CA ASN A 104 -18.99 -2.77 -7.46
C ASN A 104 -20.39 -3.39 -7.30
N ARG A 105 -20.70 -3.98 -6.12
CA ARG A 105 -22.02 -4.51 -5.75
C ARG A 105 -22.74 -3.65 -4.72
N HIS A 106 -22.01 -2.87 -3.91
CA HIS A 106 -22.54 -1.98 -2.88
C HIS A 106 -22.19 -0.52 -3.17
N ALA A 107 -23.16 0.23 -3.72
CA ALA A 107 -23.04 1.68 -3.91
C ALA A 107 -22.73 2.38 -2.57
N GLY A 108 -22.05 3.54 -2.63
CA GLY A 108 -21.62 4.29 -1.44
C GLY A 108 -20.31 3.81 -0.79
N CYS A 109 -19.73 2.68 -1.21
CA CYS A 109 -18.46 2.18 -0.67
C CYS A 109 -17.23 2.96 -1.20
N HIS A 110 -16.95 4.14 -0.63
CA HIS A 110 -15.82 4.99 -1.05
C HIS A 110 -14.54 4.79 -0.24
N SER A 111 -14.67 4.31 0.99
CA SER A 111 -13.57 3.88 1.85
C SER A 111 -13.78 2.45 2.35
N ILE A 112 -12.72 1.85 2.93
CA ILE A 112 -12.81 0.52 3.53
C ILE A 112 -13.69 0.51 4.80
N ALA A 113 -13.81 1.65 5.49
CA ALA A 113 -14.76 1.81 6.58
C ALA A 113 -16.22 1.86 6.05
N ASP A 114 -16.48 2.50 4.91
CA ASP A 114 -17.83 2.47 4.30
C ASP A 114 -18.23 1.03 3.90
N MET A 115 -17.28 0.20 3.43
CA MET A 115 -17.53 -1.25 3.21
C MET A 115 -17.84 -2.00 4.50
N ALA A 116 -17.05 -1.75 5.55
CA ALA A 116 -17.26 -2.33 6.86
C ALA A 116 -18.61 -1.90 7.47
N ASN A 117 -19.10 -0.70 7.16
CA ASN A 117 -20.42 -0.22 7.60
C ASN A 117 -21.59 -1.00 6.98
N VAL A 118 -21.45 -1.50 5.73
CA VAL A 118 -22.46 -2.37 5.10
C VAL A 118 -22.66 -3.66 5.89
N VAL A 119 -21.59 -4.20 6.50
CA VAL A 119 -21.63 -5.45 7.27
C VAL A 119 -21.78 -5.25 8.78
N GLY A 120 -21.62 -4.01 9.28
CA GLY A 120 -21.95 -3.63 10.66
C GLY A 120 -21.30 -2.33 11.12
N ALA A 121 -22.08 -1.44 11.76
CA ALA A 121 -21.61 -0.13 12.23
C ALA A 121 -20.42 -0.21 13.20
N VAL A 122 -20.40 -1.18 14.13
CA VAL A 122 -19.26 -1.39 15.04
C VAL A 122 -18.00 -1.82 14.28
N ILE A 123 -18.16 -2.62 13.22
CA ILE A 123 -17.05 -3.08 12.37
C ILE A 123 -16.47 -1.87 11.61
N SER A 124 -17.31 -0.95 11.11
CA SER A 124 -16.88 0.32 10.50
C SER A 124 -15.95 1.13 11.41
N GLU A 125 -16.30 1.25 12.69
CA GLU A 125 -15.50 2.00 13.66
C GLU A 125 -14.14 1.34 13.93
N VAL A 126 -14.13 0.03 14.19
CA VAL A 126 -12.90 -0.74 14.40
C VAL A 126 -12.00 -0.69 13.16
N VAL A 127 -12.58 -0.86 11.96
CA VAL A 127 -11.86 -0.77 10.68
C VAL A 127 -11.33 0.63 10.42
N GLY A 128 -12.07 1.68 10.79
CA GLY A 128 -11.63 3.08 10.69
C GLY A 128 -10.43 3.38 11.58
N VAL A 129 -10.42 2.90 12.82
CA VAL A 129 -9.27 3.01 13.73
C VAL A 129 -8.08 2.21 13.21
N LEU A 130 -8.28 0.94 12.84
CA LEU A 130 -7.23 0.09 12.27
C LEU A 130 -6.62 0.70 11.00
N PHE A 131 -7.42 1.33 10.14
CA PHE A 131 -6.94 2.04 8.96
C PHE A 131 -6.02 3.21 9.35
N LEU A 132 -6.43 4.08 10.28
CA LEU A 132 -5.60 5.19 10.74
C LEU A 132 -4.27 4.71 11.35
N VAL A 133 -4.30 3.69 12.21
CA VAL A 133 -3.08 3.11 12.81
C VAL A 133 -2.19 2.46 11.74
N THR A 134 -2.77 1.72 10.77
CA THR A 134 -2.03 1.12 9.65
C THR A 134 -1.22 2.17 8.91
N TYR A 135 -1.89 3.24 8.45
CA TYR A 135 -1.25 4.26 7.62
C TYR A 135 -0.31 5.17 8.41
N ALA A 136 -0.45 5.26 9.74
CA ALA A 136 0.57 5.82 10.62
C ALA A 136 1.84 4.96 10.66
N ILE A 137 1.73 3.63 10.84
CA ILE A 137 2.91 2.74 10.91
C ILE A 137 3.61 2.64 9.55
N VAL A 138 2.90 2.52 8.42
CA VAL A 138 3.58 2.56 7.11
C VAL A 138 4.10 3.96 6.75
N GLY A 139 3.44 5.03 7.20
CA GLY A 139 3.97 6.39 7.15
C GLY A 139 5.31 6.50 7.87
N ALA A 140 5.39 5.94 9.09
CA ALA A 140 6.60 5.83 9.88
C ALA A 140 7.71 5.07 9.15
N SER A 141 7.39 3.93 8.49
CA SER A 141 8.36 3.18 7.69
C SER A 141 8.96 4.02 6.55
N GLY A 142 8.15 4.86 5.91
CA GLY A 142 8.61 5.74 4.83
C GLY A 142 9.49 6.89 5.35
N ILE A 143 9.10 7.52 6.47
CA ILE A 143 9.91 8.54 7.17
C ILE A 143 11.27 7.95 7.60
N PHE A 144 11.26 6.75 8.19
CA PHE A 144 12.47 6.02 8.54
C PHE A 144 13.35 5.77 7.31
N GLY A 145 12.78 5.19 6.24
CA GLY A 145 13.52 4.93 5.00
C GLY A 145 14.13 6.19 4.36
N THR A 146 13.42 7.32 4.39
CA THR A 146 13.96 8.63 3.99
C THR A 146 15.09 9.08 4.92
N SER A 147 14.99 8.89 6.24
CA SER A 147 16.08 9.23 7.16
C SER A 147 17.35 8.41 6.90
N VAL A 148 17.21 7.12 6.57
CA VAL A 148 18.32 6.25 6.14
C VAL A 148 18.96 6.83 4.87
N ALA A 149 18.17 7.22 3.88
CA ALA A 149 18.68 7.83 2.65
C ALA A 149 19.50 9.11 2.94
N LEU A 150 19.02 9.97 3.83
CA LEU A 150 19.73 11.20 4.23
C LEU A 150 21.02 10.91 5.01
N ASN A 151 21.02 9.91 5.90
CA ASN A 151 22.23 9.42 6.58
C ASN A 151 23.27 8.91 5.58
N VAL A 152 22.86 8.06 4.64
CA VAL A 152 23.74 7.50 3.60
C VAL A 152 24.37 8.58 2.73
N LEU A 153 23.57 9.54 2.27
CA LEU A 153 24.03 10.59 1.36
C LEU A 153 24.96 11.60 2.07
N SER A 154 24.73 11.84 3.37
CA SER A 154 25.54 12.76 4.17
C SER A 154 26.76 12.13 4.84
N ASN A 155 26.87 10.79 4.88
CA ASN A 155 27.77 10.04 5.77
C ASN A 155 27.48 10.31 7.26
N HIS A 156 26.20 10.33 7.65
CA HIS A 156 25.75 10.56 9.02
C HIS A 156 26.23 11.93 9.58
N ALA A 157 26.03 12.99 8.80
CA ALA A 157 26.53 14.34 9.16
C ALA A 157 25.81 14.98 10.37
N ILE A 158 24.59 14.56 10.67
CA ILE A 158 23.83 14.93 11.87
C ILE A 158 23.13 13.69 12.44
N CYS A 159 22.78 13.76 13.72
CA CYS A 159 22.07 12.70 14.44
C CYS A 159 20.79 12.24 13.69
N THR A 160 20.61 10.92 13.60
CA THR A 160 19.53 10.25 12.84
C THR A 160 18.13 10.78 13.17
N ASN A 161 17.86 11.09 14.43
CA ASN A 161 16.56 11.63 14.84
C ASN A 161 16.25 13.02 14.21
N TRP A 162 17.27 13.84 13.93
CA TRP A 162 17.10 15.08 13.15
C TRP A 162 16.81 14.79 11.68
N PHE A 163 17.42 13.76 11.08
CA PHE A 163 17.05 13.33 9.72
C PHE A 163 15.61 12.78 9.65
N MET A 164 15.15 12.06 10.67
CA MET A 164 13.74 11.66 10.78
C MET A 164 12.80 12.87 10.91
N LEU A 165 13.20 13.92 11.64
CA LEU A 165 12.41 15.16 11.73
C LEU A 165 12.39 15.92 10.39
N VAL A 166 13.53 16.05 9.70
CA VAL A 166 13.62 16.66 8.36
C VAL A 166 12.77 15.89 7.34
N ALA A 167 12.83 14.55 7.36
CA ALA A 167 11.97 13.69 6.55
C ALA A 167 10.48 13.92 6.87
N THR A 168 10.12 14.03 8.15
CA THR A 168 8.74 14.29 8.59
C THR A 168 8.22 15.65 8.11
N ILE A 169 9.05 16.71 8.17
CA ILE A 169 8.69 18.04 7.69
C ILE A 169 8.49 18.02 6.17
N ALA A 170 9.39 17.37 5.41
CA ALA A 170 9.24 17.20 3.97
C ALA A 170 7.95 16.43 3.61
N VAL A 171 7.67 15.34 4.33
CA VAL A 171 6.44 14.54 4.18
C VAL A 171 5.19 15.36 4.51
N LEU A 172 5.20 16.17 5.58
CA LEU A 172 4.09 17.04 5.97
C LEU A 172 3.79 18.09 4.89
N ILE A 173 4.81 18.75 4.34
CA ILE A 173 4.67 19.73 3.26
C ILE A 173 4.07 19.07 2.01
N LEU A 174 4.63 17.93 1.59
CA LEU A 174 4.16 17.21 0.40
C LEU A 174 2.74 16.65 0.57
N ALA A 175 2.43 16.06 1.73
CA ALA A 175 1.11 15.49 2.02
C ALA A 175 0.02 16.55 2.18
N SER A 176 0.38 17.80 2.48
CA SER A 176 -0.57 18.92 2.59
C SER A 176 -1.19 19.34 1.25
N VAL A 177 -0.68 18.85 0.11
CA VAL A 177 -1.25 19.10 -1.23
C VAL A 177 -2.56 18.32 -1.39
N ARG A 178 -3.71 19.02 -1.36
CA ARG A 178 -5.06 18.39 -1.31
C ARG A 178 -5.48 17.55 -2.52
N LYS A 179 -5.00 17.87 -3.74
CA LYS A 179 -5.54 17.31 -4.98
C LYS A 179 -4.78 16.07 -5.44
N PHE A 180 -5.46 14.93 -5.51
CA PHE A 180 -4.91 13.67 -6.06
C PHE A 180 -4.45 13.80 -7.52
N GLU A 181 -5.11 14.64 -8.33
CA GLU A 181 -4.71 14.98 -9.69
C GLU A 181 -3.25 15.51 -9.76
N ASN A 182 -2.86 16.34 -8.80
CA ASN A 182 -1.48 16.86 -8.67
C ASN A 182 -0.50 15.81 -8.09
N ILE A 183 -1.00 14.68 -7.58
CA ILE A 183 -0.21 13.59 -7.02
C ILE A 183 -0.02 12.45 -8.05
N ALA A 184 -0.85 12.38 -9.11
CA ALA A 184 -0.74 11.34 -10.13
C ALA A 184 0.66 11.31 -10.78
N TRP A 185 1.24 12.45 -11.17
CA TRP A 185 2.61 12.50 -11.71
C TRP A 185 3.68 12.15 -10.64
N LEU A 186 3.45 12.53 -9.38
CA LEU A 186 4.32 12.13 -8.27
C LEU A 186 4.30 10.60 -8.07
N THR A 187 3.18 9.92 -8.32
CA THR A 187 3.14 8.44 -8.25
C THR A 187 4.01 7.78 -9.32
N TRP A 188 4.06 8.33 -10.54
CA TRP A 188 4.96 7.89 -11.61
C TRP A 188 6.42 8.09 -11.23
N ALA A 189 6.80 9.32 -10.87
CA ALA A 189 8.16 9.65 -10.47
C ALA A 189 8.59 8.82 -9.26
N GLY A 190 7.73 8.70 -8.25
CA GLY A 190 7.98 7.96 -7.03
C GLY A 190 8.00 6.43 -7.19
N PHE A 191 7.37 5.87 -8.23
CA PHE A 191 7.45 4.44 -8.52
C PHE A 191 8.75 4.14 -9.28
N LEU A 192 9.00 4.88 -10.36
CA LEU A 192 10.18 4.69 -11.20
C LEU A 192 11.48 4.85 -10.39
N THR A 193 11.56 5.86 -9.53
CA THR A 193 12.75 6.11 -8.69
C THR A 193 13.05 4.95 -7.73
N VAL A 194 12.07 4.46 -6.97
CA VAL A 194 12.28 3.32 -6.05
C VAL A 194 12.50 2.02 -6.82
N TYR A 195 11.80 1.79 -7.93
CA TYR A 195 12.00 0.59 -8.75
C TYR A 195 13.43 0.54 -9.34
N VAL A 196 13.90 1.65 -9.93
CA VAL A 196 15.27 1.76 -10.46
C VAL A 196 16.30 1.67 -9.35
N ALA A 197 16.08 2.30 -8.19
CA ALA A 197 17.00 2.19 -7.03
C ALA A 197 17.15 0.74 -6.54
N VAL A 198 16.05 -0.01 -6.42
CA VAL A 198 16.10 -1.44 -6.06
C VAL A 198 16.77 -2.26 -7.15
N PHE A 199 16.47 -2.00 -8.43
CA PHE A 199 17.10 -2.71 -9.54
C PHE A 199 18.62 -2.48 -9.61
N ILE A 200 19.09 -1.26 -9.36
CA ILE A 200 20.52 -0.91 -9.25
C ILE A 200 21.20 -1.74 -8.15
N VAL A 201 20.54 -1.91 -6.99
CA VAL A 201 21.07 -2.72 -5.88
C VAL A 201 21.07 -4.21 -6.22
N VAL A 202 19.99 -4.72 -6.85
CA VAL A 202 19.89 -6.11 -7.32
C VAL A 202 21.01 -6.46 -8.30
N VAL A 203 21.35 -5.55 -9.22
CA VAL A 203 22.51 -5.76 -10.12
C VAL A 203 23.83 -5.58 -9.35
N GLY A 204 23.96 -4.52 -8.55
CA GLY A 204 25.19 -4.17 -7.84
C GLY A 204 25.68 -5.23 -6.85
N VAL A 205 24.78 -5.98 -6.18
CA VAL A 205 25.21 -7.10 -5.33
C VAL A 205 25.79 -8.28 -6.12
N THR A 206 25.44 -8.43 -7.41
CA THR A 206 26.00 -9.49 -8.27
C THR A 206 27.41 -9.20 -8.76
N THR A 207 27.86 -7.95 -8.67
CA THR A 207 29.20 -7.51 -9.10
C THR A 207 30.22 -7.44 -7.96
N LEU A 208 29.85 -7.91 -6.76
CA LEU A 208 30.74 -7.95 -5.59
C LEU A 208 31.26 -9.37 -5.37
N ASP A 209 32.58 -9.54 -5.20
CA ASP A 209 33.19 -10.83 -4.86
C ASP A 209 32.81 -11.31 -3.44
N ARG A 210 32.43 -10.37 -2.56
CA ARG A 210 32.03 -10.60 -1.16
C ARG A 210 30.92 -9.61 -0.78
N PRO A 211 29.97 -9.97 0.12
CA PRO A 211 28.97 -9.04 0.62
C PRO A 211 29.61 -7.81 1.26
N ALA A 212 29.05 -6.62 1.01
CA ALA A 212 29.66 -5.38 1.48
C ALA A 212 29.66 -5.21 3.02
N ALA A 213 28.74 -5.86 3.73
CA ALA A 213 28.69 -5.85 5.20
C ALA A 213 29.53 -6.97 5.84
N ALA A 214 30.03 -7.94 5.05
CA ALA A 214 30.90 -9.01 5.56
C ALA A 214 32.34 -8.50 5.80
N PRO A 215 33.14 -9.22 6.62
CA PRO A 215 34.58 -9.01 6.71
C PRO A 215 35.25 -9.03 5.33
N GLN A 216 35.88 -7.91 4.95
CA GLN A 216 36.53 -7.75 3.65
C GLN A 216 37.84 -8.54 3.53
N THR A 217 38.39 -9.00 4.66
CA THR A 217 39.58 -9.86 4.75
C THR A 217 39.30 -11.08 5.64
N GLY A 218 40.08 -12.15 5.45
CA GLY A 218 39.90 -13.42 6.16
C GLY A 218 38.74 -14.27 5.63
N ASP A 219 38.46 -15.36 6.35
CA ASP A 219 37.28 -16.21 6.12
C ASP A 219 36.06 -15.62 6.82
N TYR A 220 34.88 -15.83 6.25
CA TYR A 220 33.62 -15.39 6.82
C TYR A 220 32.51 -16.39 6.50
N GLU A 221 31.54 -16.52 7.40
CA GLU A 221 30.37 -17.34 7.12
C GLU A 221 29.40 -16.57 6.22
N PHE A 222 29.05 -17.15 5.07
CA PHE A 222 28.10 -16.53 4.13
C PHE A 222 26.64 -16.63 4.63
N GLY A 223 26.29 -17.67 5.39
CA GLY A 223 24.97 -17.83 6.02
C GLY A 223 23.80 -18.15 5.06
N TYR A 224 24.07 -18.49 3.80
CA TYR A 224 23.04 -18.89 2.85
C TYR A 224 22.53 -20.30 3.12
N HIS A 225 21.21 -20.45 3.19
CA HIS A 225 20.54 -21.73 3.37
C HIS A 225 19.24 -21.79 2.55
N VAL A 226 18.96 -22.98 2.00
CA VAL A 226 17.76 -23.20 1.17
C VAL A 226 16.50 -23.26 2.04
N ILE A 227 16.61 -23.84 3.23
CA ILE A 227 15.57 -23.94 4.26
C ILE A 227 16.17 -23.42 5.56
N GLY A 228 15.51 -22.46 6.20
CA GLY A 228 15.93 -21.92 7.49
C GLY A 228 15.35 -22.71 8.65
N HIS A 229 15.99 -22.62 9.81
CA HIS A 229 15.50 -23.17 11.08
C HIS A 229 15.30 -22.07 12.14
N PRO A 230 14.46 -21.05 11.87
CA PRO A 230 14.22 -19.95 12.79
C PRO A 230 13.41 -20.37 14.03
N THR A 231 13.54 -19.59 15.11
CA THR A 231 12.58 -19.64 16.21
C THR A 231 11.20 -19.16 15.74
N PHE A 232 10.13 -19.51 16.46
CA PHE A 232 8.77 -19.05 16.14
C PHE A 232 8.68 -17.51 16.03
N VAL A 233 9.32 -16.80 16.97
CA VAL A 233 9.34 -15.33 17.06
C VAL A 233 9.99 -14.69 15.83
N ALA A 234 11.14 -15.20 15.38
CA ALA A 234 11.81 -14.74 14.17
C ALA A 234 10.97 -15.09 12.92
N ALA A 235 10.48 -16.33 12.82
CA ALA A 235 9.69 -16.81 11.70
C ALA A 235 8.41 -15.99 11.48
N ILE A 236 7.59 -15.82 12.53
CA ILE A 236 6.29 -15.13 12.40
C ILE A 236 6.46 -13.64 12.11
N THR A 237 7.55 -13.02 12.58
CA THR A 237 7.92 -11.65 12.24
C THR A 237 8.28 -11.53 10.76
N SER A 238 9.17 -12.37 10.24
CA SER A 238 9.52 -12.39 8.82
C SER A 238 8.33 -12.69 7.91
N VAL A 239 7.44 -13.60 8.31
CA VAL A 239 6.16 -13.88 7.63
C VAL A 239 5.27 -12.64 7.61
N SER A 240 5.11 -11.95 8.74
CA SER A 240 4.31 -10.72 8.86
C SER A 240 4.85 -9.59 7.98
N THR A 241 6.17 -9.44 7.90
CA THR A 241 6.86 -8.49 7.03
C THR A 241 6.61 -8.78 5.54
N ILE A 242 6.73 -10.05 5.11
CA ILE A 242 6.43 -10.46 3.73
C ILE A 242 4.95 -10.20 3.41
N PHE A 243 4.02 -10.57 4.29
CA PHE A 243 2.59 -10.28 4.14
C PHE A 243 2.32 -8.78 3.97
N CYS A 244 2.90 -7.95 4.84
CA CYS A 244 2.76 -6.49 4.80
C CYS A 244 3.15 -5.89 3.43
N SER A 245 4.13 -6.47 2.75
CA SER A 245 4.67 -5.93 1.50
C SER A 245 3.63 -5.81 0.37
N GLY A 246 2.57 -6.63 0.37
CA GLY A 246 1.46 -6.54 -0.58
C GLY A 246 0.12 -6.11 -0.01
N ALA A 247 0.02 -5.87 1.30
CA ALA A 247 -1.26 -5.73 2.00
C ALA A 247 -1.97 -4.38 1.80
N GLY A 248 -1.29 -3.36 1.23
CA GLY A 248 -1.76 -1.97 1.06
C GLY A 248 -2.99 -1.74 0.15
N THR A 249 -3.72 -2.79 -0.19
CA THR A 249 -4.86 -2.85 -1.12
C THR A 249 -6.03 -1.93 -0.74
N SER A 250 -6.19 -1.60 0.54
CA SER A 250 -7.22 -0.66 1.03
C SER A 250 -7.09 0.74 0.43
N ALA A 251 -5.89 1.18 0.07
CA ALA A 251 -5.66 2.46 -0.62
C ALA A 251 -6.03 2.43 -2.11
N PHE A 252 -6.48 1.30 -2.66
CA PHE A 252 -6.96 1.24 -4.03
C PHE A 252 -8.36 1.84 -4.17
N LEU A 253 -9.20 1.76 -3.13
CA LEU A 253 -10.62 2.18 -3.19
C LEU A 253 -10.83 3.65 -3.62
N PRO A 254 -10.06 4.64 -3.13
CA PRO A 254 -10.15 6.02 -3.62
C PRO A 254 -9.78 6.14 -5.11
N VAL A 255 -8.83 5.35 -5.61
CA VAL A 255 -8.46 5.38 -7.03
C VAL A 255 -9.60 4.82 -7.89
N ILE A 256 -10.33 3.80 -7.41
CA ILE A 256 -11.48 3.22 -8.13
C ILE A 256 -12.57 4.28 -8.36
N SER A 257 -12.82 5.17 -7.38
CA SER A 257 -13.83 6.23 -7.55
C SER A 257 -13.44 7.33 -8.55
N GLU A 258 -12.13 7.46 -8.84
CA GLU A 258 -11.57 8.37 -9.85
C GLU A 258 -11.37 7.68 -11.23
N MET A 259 -11.67 6.37 -11.37
CA MET A 259 -11.57 5.66 -12.65
C MET A 259 -12.71 6.02 -13.61
N ARG A 260 -12.37 6.25 -14.89
CA ARG A 260 -13.34 6.43 -16.01
C ARG A 260 -14.35 5.29 -16.12
N ARG A 261 -13.92 4.06 -15.81
CA ARG A 261 -14.73 2.84 -15.79
C ARG A 261 -14.31 1.96 -14.61
N PRO A 262 -14.96 2.06 -13.43
CA PRO A 262 -14.63 1.27 -12.24
C PRO A 262 -14.62 -0.25 -12.47
N ARG A 263 -15.41 -0.75 -13.43
CA ARG A 263 -15.42 -2.18 -13.84
C ARG A 263 -14.10 -2.68 -14.43
N ASP A 264 -13.22 -1.80 -14.94
CA ASP A 264 -11.88 -2.19 -15.41
C ASP A 264 -10.87 -2.40 -14.26
N TYR A 265 -11.24 -2.12 -12.99
CA TYR A 265 -10.38 -2.24 -11.81
C TYR A 265 -9.62 -3.58 -11.73
N ASN A 266 -10.30 -4.71 -11.95
CA ASN A 266 -9.68 -6.03 -11.83
C ASN A 266 -8.50 -6.21 -12.80
N LYS A 267 -8.55 -5.60 -14.00
CA LYS A 267 -7.43 -5.61 -14.97
C LYS A 267 -6.21 -4.86 -14.41
N ALA A 268 -6.46 -3.74 -13.74
CA ALA A 268 -5.41 -2.93 -13.13
C ALA A 268 -4.76 -3.61 -11.91
N VAL A 269 -5.55 -4.32 -11.10
CA VAL A 269 -5.04 -5.15 -10.00
C VAL A 269 -4.15 -6.28 -10.52
N TYR A 270 -4.60 -7.05 -11.51
CA TYR A 270 -3.81 -8.18 -12.03
C TYR A 270 -2.50 -7.72 -12.67
N LEU A 271 -2.49 -6.62 -13.42
CA LEU A 271 -1.26 -6.05 -13.99
C LEU A 271 -0.30 -5.58 -12.89
N CYS A 272 -0.79 -4.80 -11.92
CA CYS A 272 -0.01 -4.33 -10.79
C CYS A 272 0.58 -5.50 -9.99
N MET A 273 -0.27 -6.37 -9.45
CA MET A 273 0.15 -7.46 -8.57
C MET A 273 1.02 -8.50 -9.29
N GLY A 274 0.82 -8.73 -10.59
CA GLY A 274 1.72 -9.56 -11.39
C GLY A 274 3.15 -9.01 -11.42
N ILE A 275 3.31 -7.71 -11.72
CA ILE A 275 4.61 -7.02 -11.72
C ILE A 275 5.23 -7.02 -10.31
N VAL A 276 4.45 -6.68 -9.27
CA VAL A 276 4.91 -6.68 -7.87
C VAL A 276 5.41 -8.08 -7.48
N THR A 277 4.63 -9.13 -7.73
CA THR A 277 4.98 -10.51 -7.36
C THR A 277 6.25 -10.98 -8.06
N ALA A 278 6.36 -10.74 -9.37
CA ALA A 278 7.56 -11.08 -10.14
C ALA A 278 8.79 -10.35 -9.59
N SER A 279 8.68 -9.04 -9.33
CA SER A 279 9.78 -8.22 -8.82
C SER A 279 10.18 -8.63 -7.40
N TYR A 280 9.21 -8.81 -6.49
CA TYR A 280 9.46 -9.18 -5.10
C TYR A 280 10.14 -10.54 -4.98
N LEU A 281 9.71 -11.53 -5.77
CA LEU A 281 10.33 -12.84 -5.79
C LEU A 281 11.75 -12.78 -6.36
N THR A 282 11.91 -12.22 -7.57
CA THR A 282 13.21 -12.19 -8.27
C THR A 282 14.25 -11.35 -7.54
N PHE A 283 13.91 -10.12 -7.16
CA PHE A 283 14.85 -9.22 -6.47
C PHE A 283 15.29 -9.79 -5.12
N SER A 284 14.37 -10.40 -4.36
CA SER A 284 14.71 -10.95 -3.05
C SER A 284 15.54 -12.22 -3.12
N LEU A 285 15.27 -13.09 -4.10
CA LEU A 285 16.10 -14.28 -4.34
C LEU A 285 17.51 -13.89 -4.79
N VAL A 286 17.67 -12.89 -5.67
CA VAL A 286 19.00 -12.42 -6.11
C VAL A 286 19.75 -11.78 -4.94
N VAL A 287 19.15 -10.81 -4.23
CA VAL A 287 19.84 -10.15 -3.10
C VAL A 287 20.21 -11.17 -2.01
N TYR A 288 19.32 -12.09 -1.65
CA TYR A 288 19.67 -13.12 -0.66
C TYR A 288 20.74 -14.09 -1.18
N LYS A 289 20.73 -14.47 -2.46
CA LYS A 289 21.72 -15.38 -3.06
C LYS A 289 23.14 -14.80 -3.08
N TYR A 290 23.29 -13.47 -3.15
CA TYR A 290 24.58 -12.79 -3.20
C TYR A 290 25.02 -12.13 -1.88
N CYS A 291 24.10 -11.88 -0.94
CA CYS A 291 24.44 -11.30 0.37
C CYS A 291 24.37 -12.30 1.53
N GLY A 292 23.58 -13.38 1.44
CA GLY A 292 23.44 -14.37 2.50
C GLY A 292 22.91 -13.77 3.80
N GLN A 293 23.64 -13.93 4.92
CA GLN A 293 23.29 -13.29 6.19
C GLN A 293 23.59 -11.78 6.24
N TRP A 294 24.38 -11.26 5.29
CA TRP A 294 24.89 -9.89 5.26
C TRP A 294 23.97 -8.93 4.48
N VAL A 295 22.68 -9.23 4.44
CA VAL A 295 21.63 -8.39 3.82
C VAL A 295 21.32 -7.22 4.74
N ALA A 296 21.46 -5.98 4.24
CA ALA A 296 21.08 -4.77 4.97
C ALA A 296 19.55 -4.66 5.13
N SER A 297 19.08 -3.89 6.13
CA SER A 297 17.65 -3.57 6.29
C SER A 297 17.45 -2.08 6.57
N PRO A 298 17.08 -1.26 5.56
CA PRO A 298 16.55 -1.64 4.26
C PRO A 298 17.59 -2.20 3.26
N SER A 299 17.18 -3.14 2.40
CA SER A 299 18.08 -3.87 1.49
C SER A 299 18.87 -3.01 0.50
N LEU A 300 18.45 -1.76 0.27
CA LEU A 300 19.21 -0.73 -0.46
C LEU A 300 20.65 -0.55 0.05
N GLY A 301 20.91 -0.87 1.33
CA GLY A 301 22.24 -0.84 1.93
C GLY A 301 23.24 -1.89 1.41
N SER A 302 22.75 -2.97 0.77
CA SER A 302 23.55 -4.20 0.59
C SER A 302 24.63 -4.14 -0.49
N ALA A 303 24.54 -3.21 -1.45
CA ALA A 303 25.41 -3.15 -2.64
C ALA A 303 26.74 -2.38 -2.44
N GLY A 304 27.16 -2.16 -1.20
CA GLY A 304 28.41 -1.46 -0.88
C GLY A 304 28.35 0.07 -1.05
N PRO A 305 29.37 0.80 -0.54
CA PRO A 305 29.24 2.20 -0.17
C PRO A 305 28.85 3.13 -1.33
N THR A 306 29.42 2.91 -2.52
CA THR A 306 29.14 3.74 -3.71
C THR A 306 27.75 3.46 -4.28
N ILE A 307 27.41 2.19 -4.52
CA ILE A 307 26.12 1.82 -5.11
C ILE A 307 24.96 2.11 -4.14
N LYS A 308 25.16 1.87 -2.84
CA LYS A 308 24.26 2.28 -1.76
C LYS A 308 23.92 3.77 -1.84
N LYS A 309 24.91 4.66 -1.98
CA LYS A 309 24.67 6.11 -2.17
C LYS A 309 23.90 6.43 -3.44
N VAL A 310 24.26 5.83 -4.58
CA VAL A 310 23.55 6.02 -5.86
C VAL A 310 22.08 5.58 -5.74
N ALA A 311 21.84 4.41 -5.16
CA ALA A 311 20.52 3.84 -5.01
C ALA A 311 19.64 4.65 -4.03
N TYR A 312 20.17 5.02 -2.86
CA TYR A 312 19.42 5.90 -1.94
C TYR A 312 19.22 7.31 -2.51
N GLY A 313 20.17 7.85 -3.28
CA GLY A 313 20.02 9.14 -3.98
C GLY A 313 18.89 9.14 -5.01
N ILE A 314 18.83 8.12 -5.86
CA ILE A 314 17.75 7.95 -6.83
C ILE A 314 16.43 7.64 -6.11
N GLY A 315 16.44 6.74 -5.12
CA GLY A 315 15.26 6.27 -4.40
C GLY A 315 14.64 7.28 -3.43
N LEU A 316 15.37 8.32 -3.01
CA LEU A 316 14.95 9.32 -2.03
C LEU A 316 13.56 9.91 -2.35
N THR A 317 13.35 10.31 -3.62
CA THR A 317 12.07 10.85 -4.09
C THR A 317 10.94 9.85 -3.91
N GLY A 318 11.14 8.59 -4.26
CA GLY A 318 10.11 7.55 -4.13
C GLY A 318 9.84 7.16 -2.67
N LEU A 319 10.84 7.20 -1.79
CA LEU A 319 10.66 7.00 -0.34
C LEU A 319 9.80 8.13 0.26
N LEU A 320 10.13 9.38 -0.06
CA LEU A 320 9.36 10.57 0.32
C LEU A 320 7.91 10.52 -0.20
N VAL A 321 7.71 10.18 -1.47
CA VAL A 321 6.37 10.05 -2.07
C VAL A 321 5.58 8.91 -1.41
N SER A 322 6.20 7.79 -1.03
CA SER A 322 5.51 6.72 -0.29
C SER A 322 5.01 7.19 1.07
N ALA A 323 5.87 7.83 1.88
CA ALA A 323 5.46 8.39 3.16
C ALA A 323 4.36 9.46 3.01
N CYS A 324 4.51 10.36 2.02
CA CYS A 324 3.51 11.37 1.66
C CYS A 324 2.15 10.74 1.34
N LEU A 325 2.10 9.72 0.47
CA LEU A 325 0.86 9.03 0.11
C LEU A 325 0.17 8.40 1.33
N TYR A 326 0.93 7.74 2.21
CA TYR A 326 0.37 7.09 3.39
C TYR A 326 -0.20 8.10 4.41
N VAL A 327 0.56 9.16 4.72
CA VAL A 327 0.09 10.25 5.59
C VAL A 327 -1.13 10.95 4.98
N HIS A 328 -1.09 11.27 3.68
CA HIS A 328 -2.18 11.95 2.98
C HIS A 328 -3.47 11.12 2.94
N VAL A 329 -3.38 9.81 2.69
CA VAL A 329 -4.54 8.91 2.66
C VAL A 329 -5.20 8.82 4.04
N ALA A 330 -4.43 8.71 5.12
CA ALA A 330 -4.95 8.74 6.49
C ALA A 330 -5.55 10.09 6.87
N ALA A 331 -4.85 11.19 6.55
CA ALA A 331 -5.31 12.54 6.82
C ALA A 331 -6.61 12.87 6.07
N LYS A 332 -6.75 12.43 4.82
CA LYS A 332 -8.00 12.54 4.04
C LYS A 332 -9.13 11.73 4.65
N TYR A 333 -8.88 10.51 5.14
CA TYR A 333 -9.90 9.74 5.84
C TYR A 333 -10.40 10.47 7.10
N LEU A 334 -9.48 10.96 7.94
CA LEU A 334 -9.81 11.73 9.15
C LEU A 334 -10.55 13.04 8.82
N PHE A 335 -10.06 13.79 7.83
CA PHE A 335 -10.66 15.04 7.35
C PHE A 335 -12.10 14.83 6.85
N VAL A 336 -12.32 13.81 6.01
CA VAL A 336 -13.66 13.45 5.53
C VAL A 336 -14.54 13.08 6.72
N ARG A 337 -14.05 12.24 7.65
CA ARG A 337 -14.80 11.81 8.82
C ARG A 337 -15.23 12.97 9.73
N LEU A 338 -14.37 13.97 9.94
CA LEU A 338 -14.66 15.15 10.76
C LEU A 338 -15.61 16.15 10.08
N LEU A 339 -15.55 16.30 8.76
CA LEU A 339 -16.33 17.32 8.03
C LEU A 339 -17.47 16.78 7.16
N ARG A 340 -17.71 15.45 7.05
CA ARG A 340 -18.72 14.83 6.15
C ARG A 340 -20.11 15.51 6.18
N HIS A 341 -20.52 16.06 7.32
CA HIS A 341 -21.81 16.72 7.54
C HIS A 341 -21.72 18.25 7.75
N SER A 342 -20.56 18.86 7.49
CA SER A 342 -20.32 20.30 7.63
C SER A 342 -20.27 21.00 6.27
N GLU A 343 -20.85 22.20 6.17
CA GLU A 343 -20.73 23.03 4.96
C GLU A 343 -19.28 23.41 4.62
N HIS A 344 -18.36 23.34 5.58
CA HIS A 344 -16.94 23.61 5.36
C HIS A 344 -16.26 22.51 4.52
N PHE A 345 -16.85 21.33 4.37
CA PHE A 345 -16.26 20.22 3.61
C PHE A 345 -15.98 20.58 2.15
N GLN A 346 -16.91 21.26 1.49
CA GLN A 346 -16.80 21.63 0.06
C GLN A 346 -16.49 23.12 -0.16
N LYS A 347 -16.45 23.94 0.89
CA LYS A 347 -16.15 25.38 0.83
C LYS A 347 -14.71 25.67 1.27
N ASN A 348 -13.98 26.50 0.53
CA ASN A 348 -12.63 26.97 0.88
C ASN A 348 -12.64 27.96 2.06
N THR A 349 -12.93 27.45 3.26
CA THR A 349 -13.01 28.22 4.50
C THR A 349 -11.74 28.07 5.35
N VAL A 350 -11.57 28.95 6.34
CA VAL A 350 -10.49 28.81 7.34
C VAL A 350 -10.63 27.48 8.11
N VAL A 351 -11.86 27.08 8.46
CA VAL A 351 -12.13 25.79 9.12
C VAL A 351 -11.69 24.61 8.25
N HIS A 352 -11.99 24.63 6.95
CA HIS A 352 -11.51 23.61 6.01
C HIS A 352 -9.97 23.52 6.01
N TRP A 353 -9.27 24.65 5.90
CA TRP A 353 -7.80 24.67 5.94
C TRP A 353 -7.24 24.19 7.27
N ALA A 354 -7.80 24.64 8.39
CA ALA A 354 -7.36 24.29 9.73
C ALA A 354 -7.53 22.79 10.02
N VAL A 355 -8.70 22.21 9.69
CA VAL A 355 -8.94 20.77 9.87
C VAL A 355 -8.05 19.95 8.93
N TRP A 356 -7.87 20.37 7.67
CA TRP A 356 -6.99 19.67 6.72
C TRP A 356 -5.53 19.62 7.18
N LEU A 357 -4.95 20.78 7.51
CA LEU A 357 -3.57 20.88 7.97
C LEU A 357 -3.39 20.24 9.35
N GLY A 358 -4.39 20.35 10.23
CA GLY A 358 -4.41 19.66 11.52
C GLY A 358 -4.38 18.14 11.39
N CYS A 359 -5.22 17.56 10.52
CA CYS A 359 -5.22 16.12 10.23
C CYS A 359 -3.86 15.65 9.69
N THR A 360 -3.30 16.38 8.72
CA THR A 360 -2.01 16.03 8.11
C THR A 360 -0.86 16.14 9.12
N THR A 361 -0.85 17.20 9.94
CA THR A 361 0.15 17.40 11.00
C THR A 361 0.06 16.32 12.07
N ALA A 362 -1.13 15.97 12.52
CA ALA A 362 -1.34 14.89 13.50
C ALA A 362 -0.84 13.54 12.96
N MET A 363 -1.19 13.18 11.72
CA MET A 363 -0.73 11.93 11.10
C MET A 363 0.79 11.90 10.90
N SER A 364 1.41 13.01 10.47
CA SER A 364 2.87 13.13 10.38
C SER A 364 3.55 13.00 11.75
N ALA A 365 3.02 13.64 12.78
CA ALA A 365 3.57 13.60 14.14
C ALA A 365 3.51 12.18 14.73
N VAL A 366 2.38 11.48 14.61
CA VAL A 366 2.27 10.07 15.06
C VAL A 366 3.22 9.17 14.27
N SER A 367 3.34 9.38 12.95
CA SER A 367 4.27 8.61 12.11
C SER A 367 5.73 8.84 12.50
N PHE A 368 6.12 10.07 12.87
CA PHE A 368 7.45 10.39 13.39
C PHE A 368 7.72 9.70 14.73
N LEU A 369 6.78 9.78 15.69
CA LEU A 369 6.93 9.13 17.00
C LEU A 369 7.09 7.61 16.87
N LEU A 370 6.37 6.98 15.95
CA LEU A 370 6.52 5.55 15.64
C LEU A 370 7.88 5.24 14.99
N ALA A 371 8.36 6.08 14.07
CA ALA A 371 9.66 5.89 13.41
C ALA A 371 10.84 6.03 14.40
N SER A 372 10.79 7.02 15.30
CA SER A 372 11.81 7.23 16.33
C SER A 372 11.68 6.26 17.51
N GLY A 373 10.50 5.70 17.76
CA GLY A 373 10.22 4.74 18.83
C GLY A 373 10.45 3.27 18.45
N ILE A 374 10.45 2.94 17.14
CA ILE A 374 10.82 1.61 16.63
C ILE A 374 11.81 1.82 15.47
N PRO A 375 13.09 2.16 15.76
CA PRO A 375 14.09 2.48 14.73
C PRO A 375 14.65 1.24 14.00
N ILE A 376 13.84 0.20 13.84
CA ILE A 376 14.14 -1.00 13.05
C ILE A 376 13.06 -1.16 11.98
N PHE A 377 13.46 -0.93 10.74
CA PHE A 377 12.58 -0.89 9.58
C PHE A 377 11.76 -2.19 9.35
N ASN A 378 12.39 -3.34 9.56
CA ASN A 378 11.71 -4.64 9.51
C ASN A 378 10.58 -4.76 10.55
N TYR A 379 10.80 -4.26 11.77
CA TYR A 379 9.82 -4.37 12.86
C TYR A 379 8.64 -3.42 12.66
N LEU A 380 8.85 -2.23 12.08
CA LEU A 380 7.76 -1.34 11.65
C LEU A 380 6.83 -2.04 10.64
N LEU A 381 7.38 -2.69 9.60
CA LEU A 381 6.54 -3.38 8.62
C LEU A 381 5.94 -4.69 9.16
N ALA A 382 6.65 -5.41 10.03
CA ALA A 382 6.09 -6.58 10.70
C ALA A 382 4.91 -6.21 11.63
N LEU A 383 5.02 -5.07 12.32
CA LEU A 383 3.97 -4.54 13.17
C LEU A 383 2.75 -4.10 12.35
N ALA A 384 2.95 -3.33 11.27
CA ALA A 384 1.88 -2.98 10.35
C ALA A 384 1.22 -4.23 9.74
N GLY A 385 2.03 -5.20 9.30
CA GLY A 385 1.57 -6.48 8.75
C GLY A 385 0.68 -7.26 9.71
N SER A 386 1.17 -7.51 10.92
CA SER A 386 0.46 -8.31 11.92
C SER A 386 -0.70 -7.57 12.58
N LEU A 387 -0.44 -6.42 13.23
CA LEU A 387 -1.41 -5.76 14.10
C LEU A 387 -2.61 -5.18 13.34
N THR A 388 -2.37 -4.62 12.15
CA THR A 388 -3.39 -3.80 11.48
C THR A 388 -3.74 -4.24 10.07
N PHE A 389 -2.76 -4.58 9.22
CA PHE A 389 -3.04 -5.13 7.90
C PHE A 389 -3.64 -6.53 7.95
N SER A 390 -3.31 -7.37 8.93
CA SER A 390 -3.90 -8.69 9.03
C SER A 390 -5.43 -8.64 9.16
N PRO A 391 -6.02 -7.89 10.12
CA PRO A 391 -7.48 -7.74 10.18
C PRO A 391 -8.03 -6.91 9.00
N LEU A 392 -7.33 -5.87 8.53
CA LEU A 392 -7.82 -4.95 7.52
C LEU A 392 -7.81 -5.49 6.08
N ALA A 393 -6.76 -6.22 5.69
CA ALA A 393 -6.48 -6.64 4.32
C ALA A 393 -6.60 -8.16 4.08
N LEU A 394 -6.71 -8.97 5.15
CA LEU A 394 -6.98 -10.41 5.04
C LEU A 394 -8.31 -10.81 5.69
N GLY A 395 -8.53 -10.40 6.94
CA GLY A 395 -9.73 -10.74 7.71
C GLY A 395 -11.00 -10.10 7.16
N LEU A 396 -11.01 -8.77 7.04
CA LEU A 396 -12.16 -8.03 6.52
C LEU A 396 -12.55 -8.46 5.10
N PRO A 397 -11.65 -8.58 4.10
CA PRO A 397 -12.03 -9.08 2.78
C PRO A 397 -12.64 -10.49 2.80
N GLY A 398 -12.09 -11.43 3.60
CA GLY A 398 -12.70 -12.75 3.78
C GLY A 398 -14.14 -12.66 4.30
N TYR A 399 -14.40 -11.79 5.27
CA TYR A 399 -15.74 -11.56 5.81
C TYR A 399 -16.69 -10.87 4.82
N LEU A 400 -16.22 -9.85 4.09
CA LEU A 400 -16.98 -9.19 3.02
C LEU A 400 -17.38 -10.19 1.91
N TRP A 401 -16.51 -11.13 1.56
CA TRP A 401 -16.85 -12.18 0.59
C TRP A 401 -17.93 -13.13 1.14
N ILE A 402 -17.80 -13.57 2.40
CA ILE A 402 -18.75 -14.46 3.08
C ILE A 402 -20.13 -13.82 3.19
N TYR A 403 -20.20 -12.52 3.52
CA TYR A 403 -21.45 -11.76 3.64
C TYR A 403 -22.30 -11.85 2.36
N ASP A 404 -21.69 -11.66 1.19
CA ASP A 404 -22.40 -11.71 -0.09
C ASP A 404 -22.73 -13.14 -0.57
N HIS A 405 -21.94 -14.12 -0.13
CA HIS A 405 -22.00 -15.49 -0.62
C HIS A 405 -22.49 -16.49 0.43
N GLN A 406 -23.31 -16.08 1.40
CA GLN A 406 -23.90 -16.97 2.41
C GLN A 406 -24.59 -18.21 1.80
N HIS A 407 -25.17 -18.07 0.61
CA HIS A 407 -25.80 -19.16 -0.14
C HIS A 407 -24.81 -20.25 -0.60
N TYR A 408 -23.52 -19.95 -0.73
CA TYR A 408 -22.49 -20.95 -1.12
C TYR A 408 -22.33 -22.06 -0.07
N ARG A 409 -22.70 -21.83 1.20
CA ARG A 409 -22.69 -22.83 2.28
C ARG A 409 -23.55 -24.06 1.98
N LYS A 410 -24.58 -23.93 1.13
CA LYS A 410 -25.46 -25.04 0.67
C LYS A 410 -25.29 -25.33 -0.84
N GLY A 411 -24.24 -24.82 -1.45
CA GLY A 411 -23.99 -24.93 -2.89
C GLY A 411 -23.34 -26.26 -3.30
N LYS A 412 -22.83 -26.29 -4.54
CA LYS A 412 -21.97 -27.39 -5.03
C LYS A 412 -20.70 -27.49 -4.19
N MET A 413 -20.05 -28.66 -4.17
CA MET A 413 -18.83 -28.92 -3.38
C MET A 413 -17.77 -27.81 -3.50
N TRP A 414 -17.49 -27.32 -4.72
CA TRP A 414 -16.56 -26.20 -4.93
C TRP A 414 -17.00 -24.89 -4.25
N GLN A 415 -18.30 -24.57 -4.26
CA GLN A 415 -18.84 -23.38 -3.61
C GLN A 415 -18.67 -23.45 -2.09
N VAL A 416 -18.92 -24.64 -1.52
CA VAL A 416 -18.71 -24.92 -0.09
C VAL A 416 -17.23 -24.81 0.29
N VAL A 417 -16.32 -25.32 -0.55
CA VAL A 417 -14.86 -25.17 -0.36
C VAL A 417 -14.45 -23.69 -0.36
N VAL A 418 -14.84 -22.90 -1.35
CA VAL A 418 -14.50 -21.46 -1.40
C VAL A 418 -15.07 -20.69 -0.19
N TYR A 419 -16.27 -21.07 0.28
CA TYR A 419 -16.87 -20.49 1.49
C TYR A 419 -16.03 -20.77 2.75
N TYR A 420 -15.60 -22.01 2.98
CA TYR A 420 -14.75 -22.33 4.12
C TYR A 420 -13.30 -21.85 3.98
N LEU A 421 -12.77 -21.68 2.75
CA LEU A 421 -11.46 -21.04 2.53
C LEU A 421 -11.47 -19.56 2.95
N ASN A 422 -12.57 -18.83 2.76
CA ASN A 422 -12.69 -17.46 3.28
C ASN A 422 -12.79 -17.42 4.81
N TRP A 423 -13.41 -18.43 5.44
CA TRP A 423 -13.37 -18.58 6.91
C TRP A 423 -11.96 -18.91 7.41
N LEU A 424 -11.22 -19.73 6.67
CA LEU A 424 -9.81 -20.00 6.95
C LEU A 424 -8.94 -18.75 6.82
N MET A 425 -9.22 -17.85 5.87
CA MET A 425 -8.54 -16.55 5.77
C MET A 425 -8.82 -15.66 7.00
N ILE A 426 -10.04 -15.67 7.54
CA ILE A 426 -10.35 -14.97 8.80
C ILE A 426 -9.58 -15.60 9.97
N ALA A 427 -9.53 -16.93 10.06
CA ALA A 427 -8.75 -17.61 11.10
C ALA A 427 -7.24 -17.34 10.99
N LEU A 428 -6.69 -17.34 9.77
CA LEU A 428 -5.30 -16.98 9.48
C LEU A 428 -5.01 -15.51 9.81
N SER A 429 -5.98 -14.62 9.56
CA SER A 429 -5.91 -13.21 9.94
C SER A 429 -5.82 -13.05 11.46
N VAL A 430 -6.69 -13.71 12.22
CA VAL A 430 -6.64 -13.71 13.70
C VAL A 430 -5.32 -14.29 14.21
N PHE A 431 -4.86 -15.41 13.64
CA PHE A 431 -3.57 -16.02 13.99
C PHE A 431 -2.39 -15.07 13.74
N LEU A 432 -2.32 -14.44 12.57
CA LEU A 432 -1.24 -13.51 12.23
C LEU A 432 -1.33 -12.21 13.04
N THR A 433 -2.54 -11.79 13.44
CA THR A 433 -2.72 -10.66 14.36
C THR A 433 -2.14 -10.98 15.73
N ILE A 434 -2.55 -12.09 16.35
CA ILE A 434 -2.11 -12.47 17.70
C ILE A 434 -0.64 -12.89 17.70
N GLY A 435 -0.28 -13.91 16.93
CA GLY A 435 1.05 -14.50 16.90
C GLY A 435 2.10 -13.58 16.26
N GLY A 436 1.73 -12.86 15.20
CA GLY A 436 2.61 -11.89 14.56
C GLY A 436 2.89 -10.69 15.45
N THR A 437 1.87 -10.07 16.05
CA THR A 437 2.10 -8.94 16.97
C THR A 437 2.88 -9.38 18.21
N TYR A 438 2.61 -10.57 18.77
CA TYR A 438 3.44 -11.13 19.84
C TYR A 438 4.92 -11.26 19.41
N GLY A 439 5.19 -11.89 18.26
CA GLY A 439 6.56 -12.07 17.76
C GLY A 439 7.28 -10.74 17.49
N VAL A 440 6.57 -9.73 16.98
CA VAL A 440 7.14 -8.40 16.73
C VAL A 440 7.42 -7.65 18.03
N ILE A 441 6.50 -7.69 19.00
CA ILE A 441 6.72 -7.09 20.33
C ILE A 441 7.91 -7.77 21.03
N GLN A 442 8.01 -9.10 20.99
CA GLN A 442 9.14 -9.81 21.58
C GLN A 442 10.47 -9.42 20.91
N ASN A 443 10.54 -9.40 19.58
CA ASN A 443 11.73 -8.94 18.85
C ASN A 443 12.13 -7.48 19.18
N ILE A 444 11.15 -6.58 19.40
CA ILE A 444 11.42 -5.21 19.85
C ILE A 444 12.00 -5.20 21.27
N ILE A 445 11.40 -5.94 22.21
CA ILE A 445 11.89 -6.07 23.59
C ILE A 445 13.32 -6.62 23.60
N ASP A 446 13.56 -7.70 22.83
CA ASP A 446 14.86 -8.34 22.74
C ASP A 446 15.92 -7.37 22.18
N ALA A 447 15.60 -6.64 21.11
CA ALA A 447 16.50 -5.64 20.52
C ALA A 447 16.83 -4.47 21.46
N TYR A 448 15.88 -4.00 22.27
CA TYR A 448 16.17 -3.04 23.34
C TYR A 448 17.03 -3.64 24.45
N SER A 449 16.74 -4.87 24.89
CA SER A 449 17.47 -5.53 25.99
C SER A 449 18.92 -5.86 25.63
N GLN A 450 19.20 -6.15 24.37
CA GLN A 450 20.53 -6.49 23.84
C GLN A 450 21.33 -5.26 23.41
N GLY A 451 20.77 -4.05 23.50
CA GLY A 451 21.42 -2.82 23.04
C GLY A 451 21.57 -2.71 21.52
N LEU A 452 20.78 -3.48 20.74
CA LEU A 452 20.68 -3.31 19.28
C LEU A 452 19.95 -2.00 18.90
N ILE A 453 19.18 -1.45 19.84
CA ILE A 453 18.63 -0.09 19.79
C ILE A 453 19.17 0.66 21.01
N GLY A 454 20.05 1.65 20.82
CA GLY A 454 20.62 2.43 21.93
C GLY A 454 19.60 3.29 22.70
N GLY A 455 18.41 3.52 22.13
CA GLY A 455 17.28 4.16 22.79
C GLY A 455 16.17 4.58 21.82
N ALA A 456 14.99 4.90 22.35
CA ALA A 456 14.01 5.67 21.58
C ALA A 456 14.61 7.06 21.27
N PHE A 457 14.39 7.56 20.04
CA PHE A 457 15.02 8.79 19.53
C PHE A 457 16.57 8.75 19.49
N SER A 458 17.17 7.55 19.39
CA SER A 458 18.62 7.37 19.27
C SER A 458 19.23 8.20 18.13
N CYS A 459 20.45 8.68 18.37
CA CYS A 459 21.27 9.35 17.37
C CYS A 459 22.14 8.39 16.54
N GLU A 460 22.13 7.09 16.81
CA GLU A 460 22.92 6.09 16.10
C GLU A 460 22.65 6.07 14.59
N ASN A 461 23.68 5.80 13.80
CA ASN A 461 23.58 5.71 12.35
C ASN A 461 22.75 4.47 11.94
N ASN A 462 21.63 4.69 11.26
CA ASN A 462 20.66 3.66 10.88
C ASN A 462 20.87 3.12 9.44
N ASP A 463 22.09 3.21 8.91
CA ASP A 463 22.39 2.90 7.51
C ASP A 463 22.92 1.48 7.23
N ARG A 464 22.91 0.60 8.24
CA ARG A 464 23.47 -0.76 8.18
C ARG A 464 22.39 -1.82 7.96
#